data_AF-A0A934S7J8-F1
#
_entry.id   AF-A0A934S7J8-F1
#
_cell.length_a   1.000
_cell.length_b   1.000
_cell.length_c   1.000
_cell.angle_alpha   90.00
_cell.angle_beta   90.00
_cell.angle_gamma   90.00
#
_symmetry.space_group_name_H-M   'P 1'
#
loop_
_entity.id
_entity.type
_entity.pdbx_description
1 polymer ?
#
loop_
_entity_poly.entity_id
_entity_poly.type
_entity_poly.pdbx_seq_one_letter_code
_entity_poly.pdbx_strand_id
1 'polypeptide(L)'
;MSSDDEKATWVVPAKTVALGDGTFLIKPGKPVLRARATVVANMTGISLRTLCALADCGLIRRVSPSPRNPLYYPGEVEALLARTEAEPDFWNDVRSKAFLTGTRLDEAEPEEH
;
A
#
# COMPACT_ATOMS: atom_id res chain seq x y z
N MET A 1 -9.94 29.67 -2.50
CA MET A 1 -9.45 28.40 -1.93
C MET A 1 -9.79 27.30 -2.91
N SER A 2 -8.94 27.07 -3.90
CA SER A 2 -9.10 25.95 -4.82
C SER A 2 -8.29 24.80 -4.23
N SER A 3 -8.98 23.81 -3.68
CA SER A 3 -8.36 22.54 -3.27
C SER A 3 -7.83 21.87 -4.53
N ASP A 4 -6.52 21.99 -4.70
CA ASP A 4 -5.72 21.20 -5.62
C ASP A 4 -5.77 19.74 -5.12
N ASP A 5 -6.85 19.05 -5.49
CA ASP A 5 -6.98 17.61 -5.37
C ASP A 5 -6.17 17.03 -6.54
N GLU A 6 -4.84 17.09 -6.41
CA GLU A 6 -3.91 16.43 -7.32
C GLU A 6 -4.14 14.91 -7.18
N LYS A 7 -5.19 14.42 -7.86
CA LYS A 7 -5.59 13.02 -7.86
C LYS A 7 -4.51 12.23 -8.57
N ALA A 8 -3.53 11.77 -7.80
CA ALA A 8 -2.61 10.72 -8.20
C ALA A 8 -3.42 9.54 -8.75
N THR A 9 -3.54 9.50 -10.08
CA THR A 9 -4.28 8.46 -10.80
C THR A 9 -3.36 7.25 -10.82
N TRP A 10 -3.46 6.43 -9.78
CA TRP A 10 -2.58 5.29 -9.60
C TRP A 10 -2.98 4.16 -10.55
N VAL A 11 -2.06 3.61 -11.32
CA VAL A 11 -2.34 2.54 -12.29
C VAL A 11 -1.87 1.21 -11.72
N VAL A 12 -2.77 0.22 -11.66
CA VAL A 12 -2.38 -1.15 -11.31
C VAL A 12 -1.35 -1.66 -12.32
N PRO A 13 -0.27 -2.38 -11.94
CA PRO A 13 0.63 -2.95 -12.93
C PRO A 13 -0.12 -3.97 -13.79
N ALA A 14 0.18 -3.97 -15.09
CA ALA A 14 -0.48 -4.83 -16.05
C ALA A 14 -0.26 -6.31 -15.69
N LYS A 15 -1.33 -7.12 -15.71
CA LYS A 15 -1.20 -8.57 -15.50
C LYS A 15 -0.89 -9.24 -16.84
N THR A 16 0.22 -9.96 -16.89
CA THR A 16 0.58 -10.87 -17.97
C THR A 16 -0.13 -12.21 -17.77
N VAL A 17 -0.89 -12.64 -18.76
CA VAL A 17 -1.45 -14.00 -18.84
C VAL A 17 -0.74 -14.73 -19.96
N ALA A 18 -0.08 -15.85 -19.64
CA ALA A 18 0.51 -16.73 -20.64
C ALA A 18 -0.61 -17.43 -21.42
N LEU A 19 -0.66 -17.21 -22.74
CA LEU A 19 -1.40 -18.09 -23.65
C LEU A 19 -0.44 -19.22 -24.03
N GLY A 20 -0.93 -20.46 -24.06
CA GLY A 20 -0.14 -21.69 -24.19
C GLY A 20 0.79 -21.79 -25.42
N ASP A 21 0.72 -20.84 -26.35
CA ASP A 21 1.55 -20.70 -27.54
C ASP A 21 2.83 -19.85 -27.34
N GLY A 22 3.23 -19.59 -26.09
CA GLY A 22 4.42 -18.78 -25.78
C GLY A 22 4.23 -17.27 -25.96
N THR A 23 2.99 -16.82 -26.15
CA THR A 23 2.61 -15.40 -26.21
C THR A 23 1.99 -14.96 -24.89
N PHE A 24 2.26 -13.70 -24.50
CA PHE A 24 1.73 -13.14 -23.26
C PHE A 24 0.70 -12.06 -23.57
N LEU A 25 -0.52 -12.21 -23.05
CA LEU A 25 -1.50 -11.13 -23.07
C LEU A 25 -1.20 -10.17 -21.93
N ILE A 26 -0.76 -8.96 -22.25
CA ILE A 26 -0.59 -7.86 -21.30
C ILE A 26 -1.94 -7.16 -21.16
N LYS A 27 -2.62 -7.32 -20.02
CA LYS A 27 -3.81 -6.54 -19.70
C LYS A 27 -3.39 -5.22 -19.06
N PRO A 28 -3.56 -4.05 -19.71
CA PRO A 28 -3.21 -2.77 -19.09
C PRO A 28 -3.98 -2.66 -17.77
N GLY A 29 -3.27 -2.33 -16.70
CA GLY A 29 -3.94 -2.21 -15.42
C GLY A 29 -4.82 -0.98 -15.38
N LYS A 30 -5.87 -1.07 -14.56
CA LYS A 30 -6.88 -0.01 -14.47
C LYS A 30 -6.34 1.13 -13.61
N PRO A 31 -6.65 2.40 -13.95
CA PRO A 31 -6.48 3.48 -13.00
C PRO A 31 -7.39 3.22 -11.81
N VAL A 32 -6.81 3.08 -10.62
CA VAL A 32 -7.51 2.82 -9.37
C VAL A 32 -7.20 3.93 -8.39
N LEU A 33 -8.25 4.62 -7.96
CA LEU A 33 -8.16 5.51 -6.81
C LEU A 33 -8.09 4.70 -5.50
N ARG A 34 -8.72 3.52 -5.47
CA ARG A 34 -8.78 2.64 -4.29
C ARG A 34 -8.57 1.20 -4.70
N ALA A 35 -7.75 0.48 -3.93
CA ALA A 35 -7.41 -0.91 -4.19
C ALA A 35 -7.65 -1.77 -2.94
N ARG A 36 -7.88 -3.07 -3.16
CA ARG A 36 -7.97 -4.03 -2.06
C ARG A 36 -6.61 -4.16 -1.39
N ALA A 37 -6.60 -4.42 -0.09
CA ALA A 37 -5.37 -4.68 0.66
C ALA A 37 -4.44 -5.70 0.00
N THR A 38 -4.99 -6.78 -0.57
CA THR A 38 -4.20 -7.79 -1.28
C THR A 38 -3.53 -7.26 -2.54
N VAL A 39 -4.20 -6.33 -3.23
CA VAL A 39 -3.69 -5.71 -4.44
C VAL A 39 -2.59 -4.70 -4.07
N VAL A 40 -2.82 -3.90 -3.02
CA VAL A 40 -1.81 -2.95 -2.50
C VAL A 40 -0.57 -3.69 -2.01
N ALA A 41 -0.74 -4.74 -1.21
CA ALA A 41 0.38 -5.55 -0.70
C ALA A 41 1.26 -6.13 -1.82
N ASN A 42 0.64 -6.65 -2.89
CA ASN A 42 1.38 -7.14 -4.05
C ASN A 42 2.11 -6.04 -4.83
N MET A 43 1.65 -4.80 -4.76
CA MET A 43 2.27 -3.67 -5.47
C MET A 43 3.42 -3.08 -4.66
N THR A 44 3.21 -2.84 -3.38
CA THR A 44 4.15 -2.11 -2.52
C THR A 44 5.12 -3.04 -1.79
N GLY A 45 4.90 -4.36 -1.84
CA GLY A 45 5.68 -5.34 -1.08
C GLY A 45 5.31 -5.41 0.41
N ILE A 46 4.50 -4.48 0.91
CA ILE A 46 4.13 -4.41 2.32
C ILE A 46 3.12 -5.50 2.68
N SER A 47 3.34 -6.19 3.81
CA SER A 47 2.45 -7.26 4.25
C SER A 47 1.04 -6.75 4.60
N LEU A 48 0.02 -7.61 4.41
CA LEU A 48 -1.37 -7.29 4.74
C LEU A 48 -1.55 -6.89 6.21
N ARG A 49 -0.78 -7.51 7.10
CA ARG A 49 -0.81 -7.24 8.54
C ARG A 49 -0.27 -5.84 8.83
N THR A 50 0.84 -5.47 8.20
CA THR A 50 1.43 -4.14 8.30
C THR A 50 0.49 -3.06 7.76
N LEU A 51 -0.14 -3.27 6.60
CA LEU A 51 -1.18 -2.35 6.09
C LEU A 51 -2.33 -2.18 7.08
N CYS A 52 -2.72 -3.25 7.77
CA CYS A 52 -3.76 -3.15 8.80
C CYS A 52 -3.30 -2.37 10.03
N ALA A 53 -2.08 -2.59 10.52
CA ALA A 53 -1.51 -1.87 11.66
C ALA A 53 -1.37 -0.37 11.36
N LEU A 54 -0.83 -0.01 10.19
CA LEU A 54 -0.73 1.38 9.74
C LEU A 54 -2.11 2.06 9.70
N ALA A 55 -3.13 1.34 9.26
CA ALA A 55 -4.49 1.86 9.19
C ALA A 55 -5.12 2.03 10.59
N ASP A 56 -4.85 1.11 11.51
CA ASP A 56 -5.34 1.15 12.88
C ASP A 56 -4.79 2.36 13.65
N CYS A 57 -3.51 2.66 13.42
CA CYS A 57 -2.82 3.82 14.01
C CYS A 57 -3.11 5.16 13.30
N GLY A 58 -3.97 5.14 12.27
CA GLY A 58 -4.36 6.32 11.49
C GLY A 58 -3.26 6.89 10.59
N LEU A 59 -2.21 6.10 10.28
CA LEU A 59 -1.13 6.50 9.36
C LEU A 59 -1.57 6.42 7.90
N ILE A 60 -2.48 5.51 7.59
CA ILE A 60 -3.15 5.41 6.27
C ILE A 60 -4.66 5.32 6.45
N ARG A 61 -5.42 5.80 5.47
CA ARG A 61 -6.89 5.78 5.54
C ARG A 61 -7.47 4.45 5.05
N ARG A 62 -8.29 3.83 5.90
CA ARG A 62 -9.14 2.70 5.50
C ARG A 62 -10.44 3.23 4.89
N VAL A 63 -10.64 3.01 3.60
CA VAL A 63 -11.79 3.56 2.84
C VAL A 63 -13.10 2.85 3.17
N SER A 64 -13.00 1.56 3.49
CA SER A 64 -14.13 0.77 3.97
C SER A 64 -13.69 -0.09 5.13
N PRO A 65 -14.36 -0.02 6.30
CA PRO A 65 -14.02 -0.81 7.48
C PRO A 65 -14.45 -2.27 7.36
N SER A 66 -14.80 -2.76 6.16
CA SER A 66 -15.19 -4.17 5.95
C SER A 66 -14.04 -5.12 6.36
N PRO A 67 -14.24 -5.97 7.38
CA PRO A 67 -13.16 -6.77 7.97
C PRO A 67 -12.62 -7.84 7.01
N ARG A 68 -13.42 -8.27 6.03
CA ARG A 68 -13.02 -9.30 5.05
C ARG A 68 -12.23 -8.76 3.86
N ASN A 69 -12.35 -7.48 3.52
CA ASN A 69 -11.73 -6.89 2.34
C ASN A 69 -11.53 -5.38 2.54
N PRO A 70 -10.54 -4.96 3.36
CA PRO A 70 -10.25 -3.55 3.52
C PRO A 70 -9.76 -2.94 2.20
N LEU A 71 -10.23 -1.73 1.94
CA LEU A 71 -9.84 -0.91 0.80
C LEU A 71 -8.94 0.21 1.27
N TYR A 72 -7.84 0.42 0.56
CA TYR A 72 -6.86 1.47 0.84
C TYR A 72 -6.62 2.33 -0.41
N TYR A 73 -6.11 3.54 -0.19
CA TYR A 73 -5.58 4.38 -1.26
C TYR A 73 -4.13 3.98 -1.53
N PRO A 74 -3.80 3.34 -2.67
CA PRO A 74 -2.43 2.91 -2.96
C PRO A 74 -1.45 4.11 -2.98
N GLY A 75 -1.89 5.27 -3.46
CA GLY A 75 -1.08 6.49 -3.43
C GLY A 75 -0.72 6.98 -2.03
N GLU A 76 -1.61 6.83 -1.02
CA GLU A 76 -1.25 7.17 0.37
C GLU A 76 -0.22 6.19 0.93
N VAL A 77 -0.30 4.91 0.56
CA VAL A 77 0.65 3.88 1.00
C VAL A 77 2.03 4.10 0.37
N GLU A 78 2.10 4.42 -0.93
CA GLU A 78 3.38 4.74 -1.58
C GLU A 78 3.97 6.07 -1.11
N ALA A 79 3.14 7.09 -0.88
CA ALA A 79 3.61 8.33 -0.29
C ALA A 79 4.21 8.09 1.11
N LEU A 80 3.57 7.24 1.92
CA LEU A 80 4.11 6.84 3.22
C LEU A 80 5.42 6.08 3.06
N LEU A 81 5.49 5.12 2.15
CA LEU A 81 6.70 4.33 1.88
C LEU A 81 7.86 5.25 1.46
N ALA A 82 7.66 6.08 0.43
CA ALA A 82 8.66 7.02 -0.06
C ALA A 82 9.13 7.98 1.04
N ARG A 83 8.21 8.43 1.91
CA ARG A 83 8.55 9.29 3.04
C ARG A 83 9.37 8.56 4.09
N THR A 84 9.03 7.32 4.44
CA THR A 84 9.83 6.51 5.39
C THR A 84 11.23 6.18 4.85
N GLU A 85 11.41 6.11 3.54
CA GLU A 85 12.71 5.93 2.91
C GLU A 85 13.55 7.21 2.89
N ALA A 86 12.90 8.38 2.71
CA ALA A 86 13.58 9.68 2.71
C ALA A 86 13.91 10.19 4.12
N GLU A 87 13.07 9.88 5.12
CA GLU A 87 13.15 10.41 6.48
C GLU A 87 13.27 9.27 7.51
N PRO A 88 14.49 8.88 7.94
CA PRO A 88 14.67 7.77 8.88
C PRO A 88 14.09 8.05 10.28
N ASP A 89 14.05 9.31 10.73
CA ASP A 89 13.38 9.69 11.98
C ASP A 89 11.86 9.51 11.89
N PHE A 90 11.26 9.81 10.73
CA PHE A 90 9.84 9.56 10.50
C PHE A 90 9.53 8.06 10.51
N TRP A 91 10.41 7.23 9.94
CA TRP A 91 10.27 5.78 10.04
C TRP A 91 10.29 5.29 11.50
N ASN A 92 11.17 5.83 12.36
CA ASN A 92 11.18 5.46 13.77
C ASN A 92 9.86 5.81 14.48
N ASP A 93 9.26 6.96 14.17
CA ASP A 93 7.94 7.35 14.71
C ASP A 93 6.84 6.40 14.22
N VAL A 94 6.77 6.15 12.91
CA VAL A 94 5.83 5.21 12.28
C VAL A 94 5.96 3.82 12.90
N ARG A 95 7.19 3.34 13.03
CA ARG A 95 7.52 2.04 13.59
C ARG A 95 7.07 1.93 15.04
N SER A 96 7.38 2.93 15.86
CA SER A 96 6.98 2.95 17.27
C SER A 96 5.46 3.06 17.43
N LYS A 97 4.78 3.84 16.58
CA LYS A 97 3.35 4.07 16.67
C LYS A 97 2.53 2.88 16.22
N ALA A 98 2.98 2.17 15.19
CA ALA A 98 2.33 0.99 14.64
C ALA A 98 2.88 -0.34 15.21
N PHE A 99 3.72 -0.28 16.24
CA PHE A 99 4.35 -1.45 16.88
C PHE A 99 4.96 -2.40 15.84
N LEU A 100 5.72 -1.83 14.90
CA LEU A 100 6.35 -2.57 13.82
C LEU A 100 7.79 -2.96 14.20
N THR A 101 8.20 -4.13 13.74
CA THR A 101 9.60 -4.55 13.69
C THR A 101 10.17 -4.33 12.31
N GLY A 102 11.51 -4.34 12.18
CA GLY A 102 12.19 -4.17 10.89
C GLY A 102 12.90 -2.83 10.73
N THR A 103 13.77 -2.77 9.73
CA THR A 103 14.58 -1.59 9.39
C THR A 103 13.94 -0.71 8.32
N ARG A 104 12.94 -1.23 7.61
CA ARG A 104 12.23 -0.56 6.51
C ARG A 104 10.76 -0.96 6.52
N LEU A 105 9.91 -0.13 5.92
CA LEU A 105 8.46 -0.34 5.90
C LEU A 105 8.04 -1.57 5.05
N ASP A 106 8.78 -1.91 3.99
CA ASP A 106 8.48 -3.07 3.15
C ASP A 106 8.82 -4.41 3.82
N GLU A 107 9.84 -4.40 4.68
CA GLU A 107 10.24 -5.54 5.52
C GLU A 107 9.51 -5.56 6.88
N ALA A 108 8.68 -4.56 7.14
CA ALA A 108 8.09 -4.37 8.45
C ALA A 108 6.98 -5.37 8.73
N GLU A 109 7.00 -5.93 9.94
CA GLU A 109 5.98 -6.84 10.45
C GLU A 109 5.51 -6.34 11.82
N PRO A 110 4.20 -6.35 12.13
CA PRO A 110 3.72 -5.99 13.45
C PRO A 110 4.23 -6.98 14.50
N GLU A 111 4.62 -6.46 15.66
CA GLU A 111 4.98 -7.30 16.81
C GLU A 111 3.79 -8.18 17.19
N GLU A 112 3.97 -9.51 17.14
CA GLU A 112 3.00 -10.45 17.68
C GLU A 112 3.12 -10.42 19.21
N HIS A 113 2.11 -9.87 19.89
CA HIS A 113 1.97 -9.90 21.35
C HIS A 113 0.94 -10.94 21.79
#